data_AF-A0A2D8ACG4-F1
#
_entry.id   AF-A0A2D8ACG4-F1
#
_cell.length_a   1.000
_cell.length_b   1.000
_cell.length_c   1.000
_cell.angle_alpha   90.00
_cell.angle_beta   90.00
_cell.angle_gamma   90.00
#
_symmetry.space_group_name_H-M   'P 1'
#
loop_
_entity.id
_entity.type
_entity.pdbx_description
1 polymer ?
#
loop_
_entity_poly.entity_id
_entity_poly.type
_entity_poly.pdbx_seq_one_letter_code
_entity_poly.pdbx_strand_id
1 'polypeptide(L)'
;MTDNTFDFPIYYEQNLLTDAMTENLSLTRYAIVDGQPDKSKPAMTTDAGMVFIRQGVTNWVVDSTNKTGLQSGAEFPHKVTVKAQWLSATEALKENVKVVAGSDGNVFGSMGALLVPDDFKIPAVVADQENIKHYNLQLIKNGDVLAVESPEVDLLMLEYDYTSIYREEFLMKEHGGGGVFVEYHNFPHIHIPMEESCGGYIVIGKNNGDDTFDFTAYQIPYGYALYTPANTIHGDGTLVGKYGLALADSQMISANTVLIYNKNTETMAKNIVPDWPQS
;
A
#
# COMPACT_ATOMS: atom_id res chain seq x y z
N MET A 1 -5.27 -5.01 -32.63
CA MET A 1 -5.51 -5.97 -31.53
C MET A 1 -4.14 -6.42 -31.11
N THR A 2 -3.68 -5.94 -29.96
CA THR A 2 -2.46 -6.40 -29.31
C THR A 2 -2.78 -7.78 -28.73
N ASP A 3 -2.14 -8.83 -29.26
CA ASP A 3 -2.23 -10.20 -28.72
C ASP A 3 -1.41 -10.31 -27.42
N ASN A 4 -1.53 -9.32 -26.51
CA ASN A 4 -0.90 -9.40 -25.21
C ASN A 4 -1.68 -10.42 -24.38
N THR A 5 -1.07 -11.58 -24.21
CA THR A 5 -1.59 -12.65 -23.36
C THR A 5 -0.93 -12.48 -21.99
N PHE A 6 -1.75 -12.13 -20.99
CA PHE A 6 -1.33 -12.11 -19.59
C PHE A 6 -1.48 -13.52 -19.01
N ASP A 7 -0.58 -13.90 -18.11
CA ASP A 7 -0.62 -15.22 -17.44
C ASP A 7 -1.73 -15.33 -16.36
N PHE A 8 -2.57 -14.30 -16.26
CA PHE A 8 -3.68 -14.17 -15.33
C PHE A 8 -4.93 -13.59 -16.02
N PRO A 9 -6.13 -13.82 -15.48
CA PRO A 9 -7.37 -13.35 -16.10
C PRO A 9 -7.51 -11.81 -16.06
N ILE A 10 -8.08 -11.26 -17.14
CA ILE A 10 -8.45 -9.84 -17.27
C ILE A 10 -9.97 -9.72 -17.38
N TYR A 11 -10.57 -8.88 -16.52
CA TYR A 11 -12.02 -8.70 -16.41
C TYR A 11 -12.53 -7.35 -16.94
N TYR A 12 -11.66 -6.55 -17.56
CA TYR A 12 -12.00 -5.30 -18.24
C TYR A 12 -11.72 -5.38 -19.74
N GLU A 13 -12.24 -4.39 -20.49
CA GLU A 13 -12.01 -4.28 -21.93
C GLU A 13 -10.52 -4.01 -22.23
N GLN A 14 -9.91 -4.89 -23.02
CA GLN A 14 -8.54 -4.76 -23.46
C GLN A 14 -8.42 -3.83 -24.67
N ASN A 15 -7.50 -2.89 -24.59
CA ASN A 15 -7.09 -1.97 -25.64
C ASN A 15 -5.63 -1.53 -25.38
N LEU A 16 -5.05 -0.73 -26.28
CA LEU A 16 -3.65 -0.32 -26.16
C LEU A 16 -3.31 0.35 -24.83
N LEU A 17 -4.23 1.14 -24.27
CA LEU A 17 -4.03 1.83 -22.99
C LEU A 17 -4.12 0.83 -21.83
N THR A 18 -5.19 0.04 -21.78
CA THR A 18 -5.37 -0.91 -20.68
C THR A 18 -4.32 -2.01 -20.69
N ASP A 19 -3.88 -2.49 -21.86
CA ASP A 19 -2.78 -3.46 -21.97
C ASP A 19 -1.45 -2.87 -21.48
N ALA A 20 -1.11 -1.64 -21.89
CA ALA A 20 0.13 -0.99 -21.46
C ALA A 20 0.13 -0.73 -19.94
N MET A 21 -0.99 -0.25 -19.39
CA MET A 21 -1.13 -0.07 -17.94
C MET A 21 -1.04 -1.40 -17.20
N THR A 22 -1.67 -2.46 -17.72
CA THR A 22 -1.59 -3.79 -17.11
C THR A 22 -0.16 -4.29 -17.10
N GLU A 23 0.57 -4.18 -18.20
CA GLU A 23 1.98 -4.59 -18.29
C GLU A 23 2.86 -3.83 -17.29
N ASN A 24 2.68 -2.52 -17.17
CA ASN A 24 3.45 -1.68 -16.25
C ASN A 24 3.13 -1.93 -14.77
N LEU A 25 1.86 -2.25 -14.46
CA LEU A 25 1.38 -2.44 -13.09
C LEU A 25 1.43 -3.91 -12.65
N SER A 26 1.65 -4.86 -13.55
CA SER A 26 1.83 -6.26 -13.18
C SER A 26 3.17 -6.46 -12.50
N LEU A 27 3.17 -7.08 -11.33
CA LEU A 27 4.37 -7.22 -10.51
C LEU A 27 4.50 -8.64 -9.99
N THR A 28 5.74 -9.12 -10.00
CA THR A 28 6.14 -10.25 -9.16
C THR A 28 7.34 -9.82 -8.33
N ARG A 29 7.28 -10.09 -7.04
CA ARG A 29 8.40 -9.94 -6.09
C ARG A 29 8.80 -11.32 -5.62
N TYR A 30 10.08 -11.48 -5.34
CA TYR A 30 10.66 -12.75 -4.93
C TYR A 30 11.37 -12.58 -3.60
N ALA A 31 11.43 -13.66 -2.82
CA ALA A 31 12.27 -13.72 -1.64
C ALA A 31 13.72 -13.33 -1.96
N ILE A 32 14.41 -12.67 -1.02
CA ILE A 32 15.81 -12.30 -1.15
C ILE A 32 16.67 -13.27 -0.35
N VAL A 33 17.51 -14.02 -1.06
CA VAL A 33 18.50 -14.96 -0.52
C VAL A 33 19.89 -14.48 -0.92
N ASP A 34 20.78 -14.31 0.05
CA ASP A 34 22.14 -13.80 -0.16
C ASP A 34 22.19 -12.48 -0.97
N GLY A 35 21.20 -11.61 -0.76
CA GLY A 35 21.09 -10.32 -1.43
C GLY A 35 20.60 -10.39 -2.88
N GLN A 36 20.11 -11.54 -3.35
CA GLN A 36 19.57 -11.72 -4.69
C GLN A 36 18.14 -12.31 -4.67
N PRO A 37 17.29 -11.97 -5.65
CA PRO A 37 15.96 -12.57 -5.79
C PRO A 37 16.02 -14.09 -6.08
N ASP A 38 15.32 -14.89 -5.28
CA ASP A 38 15.08 -16.32 -5.51
C ASP A 38 13.78 -16.51 -6.31
N LYS A 39 13.92 -16.66 -7.64
CA LYS A 39 12.79 -16.81 -8.55
C LYS A 39 11.89 -18.02 -8.29
N SER A 40 12.34 -18.98 -7.47
CA SER A 40 11.52 -20.13 -7.07
C SER A 40 10.54 -19.82 -5.93
N LYS A 41 10.69 -18.65 -5.28
CA LYS A 41 9.92 -18.22 -4.12
C LYS A 41 9.26 -16.86 -4.39
N PRO A 42 8.15 -16.82 -5.13
CA PRO A 42 7.37 -15.61 -5.27
C PRO A 42 6.88 -15.17 -3.89
N ALA A 43 7.19 -13.94 -3.54
CA ALA A 43 6.80 -13.27 -2.31
C ALA A 43 5.53 -12.42 -2.52
N MET A 44 5.34 -11.90 -3.72
CA MET A 44 4.11 -11.20 -4.12
C MET A 44 3.88 -11.39 -5.63
N THR A 45 2.64 -11.58 -6.06
CA THR A 45 2.26 -11.72 -7.49
C THR A 45 1.03 -10.89 -7.84
N THR A 46 0.88 -10.55 -9.10
CA THR A 46 -0.40 -10.10 -9.68
C THR A 46 -1.19 -11.32 -10.13
N ASP A 47 -2.42 -11.45 -9.64
CA ASP A 47 -3.26 -12.63 -9.83
C ASP A 47 -4.46 -12.37 -10.75
N ALA A 48 -4.88 -11.11 -10.93
CA ALA A 48 -5.95 -10.74 -11.86
C ALA A 48 -5.95 -9.25 -12.20
N GLY A 49 -6.44 -8.91 -13.40
CA GLY A 49 -6.87 -7.56 -13.76
C GLY A 49 -8.37 -7.40 -13.53
N MET A 50 -8.77 -6.57 -12.56
CA MET A 50 -10.15 -6.52 -12.09
C MET A 50 -10.98 -5.44 -12.81
N VAL A 51 -10.52 -4.19 -12.75
CA VAL A 51 -11.34 -3.03 -13.18
C VAL A 51 -10.46 -1.95 -13.80
N PHE A 52 -10.92 -1.36 -14.91
CA PHE A 52 -10.37 -0.09 -15.41
C PHE A 52 -11.28 1.08 -15.00
N ILE A 53 -10.70 2.03 -14.28
CA ILE A 53 -11.37 3.20 -13.72
C ILE A 53 -10.93 4.42 -14.52
N ARG A 54 -11.86 5.01 -15.28
CA ARG A 54 -11.56 6.22 -16.06
C ARG A 54 -11.37 7.43 -15.16
N GLN A 55 -10.47 8.31 -15.57
CA GLN A 55 -10.28 9.63 -14.98
C GLN A 55 -11.61 10.40 -14.86
N GLY A 56 -11.73 11.20 -13.81
CA GLY A 56 -12.95 11.89 -13.41
C GLY A 56 -13.61 11.23 -12.20
N VAL A 57 -14.94 11.24 -12.17
CA VAL A 57 -15.74 10.60 -11.12
C VAL A 57 -16.44 9.38 -11.70
N THR A 58 -16.23 8.22 -11.11
CA THR A 58 -16.88 6.97 -11.49
C THR A 58 -17.55 6.34 -10.27
N ASN A 59 -18.67 5.62 -10.46
CA ASN A 59 -19.39 4.95 -9.38
C ASN A 59 -19.30 3.44 -9.58
N TRP A 60 -18.90 2.72 -8.53
CA TRP A 60 -18.70 1.27 -8.53
C TRP A 60 -19.50 0.61 -7.42
N VAL A 61 -19.91 -0.64 -7.61
CA VAL A 61 -20.43 -1.48 -6.54
C VAL A 61 -19.36 -2.52 -6.22
N VAL A 62 -18.90 -2.57 -4.98
CA VAL A 62 -17.93 -3.57 -4.52
C VAL A 62 -18.69 -4.82 -4.06
N ASP A 63 -18.37 -6.00 -4.59
CA ASP A 63 -18.97 -7.27 -4.17
C ASP A 63 -17.91 -8.35 -3.94
N SER A 64 -17.62 -8.67 -2.67
CA SER A 64 -16.78 -9.78 -2.23
C SER A 64 -17.48 -10.70 -1.21
N THR A 65 -18.80 -10.89 -1.34
CA THR A 65 -19.76 -11.57 -0.41
C THR A 65 -19.29 -12.82 0.41
N ASN A 66 -19.62 -13.09 1.71
CA ASN A 66 -20.24 -12.47 2.93
C ASN A 66 -20.24 -13.58 4.07
N LYS A 67 -20.02 -13.41 5.40
CA LYS A 67 -20.93 -12.91 6.48
C LYS A 67 -20.27 -12.91 7.89
N THR A 68 -19.92 -11.73 8.42
CA THR A 68 -20.07 -11.41 9.86
C THR A 68 -20.19 -9.90 10.06
N GLY A 69 -21.05 -9.48 10.99
CA GLY A 69 -21.33 -8.07 11.29
C GLY A 69 -20.27 -7.44 12.19
N LEU A 70 -19.82 -6.24 11.83
CA LEU A 70 -18.96 -5.41 12.66
C LEU A 70 -19.70 -4.92 13.92
N GLN A 71 -19.03 -4.99 15.07
CA GLN A 71 -19.46 -4.37 16.31
C GLN A 71 -18.74 -3.02 16.49
N SER A 72 -19.45 -2.03 17.02
CA SER A 72 -18.91 -0.72 17.37
C SER A 72 -17.96 -0.84 18.57
N GLY A 73 -16.70 -0.50 18.34
CA GLY A 73 -15.78 -0.08 19.41
C GLY A 73 -15.69 1.44 19.39
N ALA A 74 -16.11 2.10 20.46
CA ALA A 74 -15.73 3.48 20.70
C ALA A 74 -14.42 3.48 21.48
N GLU A 75 -13.30 3.73 20.80
CA GLU A 75 -12.13 4.35 21.42
C GLU A 75 -11.55 5.37 20.43
N PHE A 76 -11.12 6.51 20.97
CA PHE A 76 -10.40 7.58 20.27
C PHE A 76 -9.36 6.99 19.30
N PRO A 77 -9.08 7.63 18.15
CA PRO A 77 -8.20 7.04 17.14
C PRO A 77 -6.92 6.60 17.83
N HIS A 78 -6.70 5.28 17.85
CA HIS A 78 -5.47 4.66 18.32
C HIS A 78 -4.39 5.01 17.30
N LYS A 79 -3.93 6.25 17.39
CA LYS A 79 -2.92 6.85 16.54
C LYS A 79 -1.72 7.21 17.41
N VAL A 80 -0.56 7.23 16.78
CA VAL A 80 0.64 7.79 17.38
C VAL A 80 0.96 9.11 16.69
N THR A 81 1.24 10.15 17.47
CA THR A 81 1.78 11.41 16.98
C THR A 81 3.30 11.38 17.17
N VAL A 82 4.05 11.67 16.10
CA VAL A 82 5.51 11.62 16.10
C VAL A 82 6.09 12.86 15.45
N LYS A 83 7.18 13.37 16.01
CA LYS A 83 8.04 14.34 15.32
C LYS A 83 9.05 13.58 14.47
N ALA A 84 8.96 13.71 13.15
CA ALA A 84 9.75 12.96 12.19
C ALA A 84 10.23 13.85 11.04
N GLN A 85 11.35 13.53 10.42
CA GLN A 85 11.89 14.30 9.30
C GLN A 85 11.63 13.53 8.00
N TRP A 86 10.84 14.11 7.10
CA TRP A 86 10.60 13.54 5.77
C TRP A 86 11.67 14.02 4.81
N LEU A 87 12.51 13.12 4.35
CA LEU A 87 13.57 13.37 3.38
C LEU A 87 13.20 12.73 2.04
N SER A 88 13.13 13.52 0.98
CA SER A 88 13.14 12.96 -0.38
C SER A 88 14.46 12.22 -0.64
N ALA A 89 14.50 11.37 -1.67
CA ALA A 89 15.73 10.65 -2.05
C ALA A 89 16.94 11.60 -2.22
N THR A 90 16.73 12.79 -2.79
CA THR A 90 17.80 13.78 -2.99
C THR A 90 18.22 14.43 -1.67
N GLU A 91 17.29 14.71 -0.76
CA GLU A 91 17.60 15.29 0.55
C GLU A 91 18.33 14.30 1.44
N ALA A 92 17.92 13.02 1.44
CA ALA A 92 18.61 11.95 2.13
C ALA A 92 20.09 11.88 1.71
N LEU A 93 20.38 11.94 0.40
CA LEU A 93 21.76 11.97 -0.11
C LEU A 93 22.53 13.23 0.35
N LYS A 94 21.89 14.41 0.37
CA LYS A 94 22.53 15.65 0.86
C LYS A 94 22.86 15.58 2.34
N GLU A 95 22.03 14.88 3.11
CA GLU A 95 22.22 14.68 4.55
C GLU A 95 23.10 13.44 4.87
N ASN A 96 23.63 12.76 3.85
CA ASN A 96 24.41 11.52 3.97
C ASN A 96 23.65 10.32 4.57
N VAL A 97 22.32 10.34 4.52
CA VAL A 97 21.48 9.21 4.90
C VAL A 97 21.44 8.21 3.75
N LYS A 98 22.00 7.01 3.98
CA LYS A 98 22.02 5.95 2.97
C LYS A 98 20.75 5.10 3.03
N VAL A 99 19.83 5.38 2.12
CA VAL A 99 18.64 4.54 1.90
C VAL A 99 19.03 3.36 0.98
N VAL A 100 18.68 2.13 1.39
CA VAL A 100 18.98 0.90 0.64
C VAL A 100 17.69 0.12 0.44
N ALA A 101 17.33 -0.07 -0.82
CA ALA A 101 16.23 -0.93 -1.26
C ALA A 101 16.67 -1.68 -2.52
N GLY A 102 16.07 -2.83 -2.80
CA GLY A 102 16.20 -3.50 -4.09
C GLY A 102 15.51 -2.71 -5.21
N SER A 103 15.87 -2.98 -6.46
CA SER A 103 15.21 -2.37 -7.65
C SER A 103 13.70 -2.63 -7.68
N ASP A 104 13.25 -3.66 -6.98
CA ASP A 104 11.86 -4.10 -6.96
C ASP A 104 11.10 -3.56 -5.73
N GLY A 105 11.75 -2.83 -4.81
CA GLY A 105 11.11 -2.30 -3.61
C GLY A 105 10.09 -1.18 -3.88
N ASN A 106 10.22 -0.46 -5.00
CA ASN A 106 9.31 0.61 -5.43
C ASN A 106 9.19 0.62 -6.96
N VAL A 107 7.97 0.78 -7.48
CA VAL A 107 7.72 0.99 -8.92
C VAL A 107 8.03 2.42 -9.40
N PHE A 108 8.21 3.38 -8.47
CA PHE A 108 8.41 4.81 -8.75
C PHE A 108 9.88 5.30 -8.63
N GLY A 109 10.86 4.41 -8.45
CA GLY A 109 12.30 4.77 -8.46
C GLY A 109 12.94 4.96 -7.07
N SER A 110 13.87 5.92 -6.95
CA SER A 110 14.69 6.14 -5.74
C SER A 110 13.85 6.55 -4.53
N MET A 111 13.98 5.82 -3.41
CA MET A 111 13.24 6.12 -2.18
C MET A 111 13.96 7.14 -1.29
N GLY A 112 13.17 7.95 -0.58
CA GLY A 112 13.65 8.80 0.50
C GLY A 112 13.63 8.10 1.87
N ALA A 113 13.74 8.89 2.94
CA ALA A 113 13.73 8.39 4.32
C ALA A 113 12.77 9.21 5.19
N LEU A 114 11.93 8.54 5.98
CA LEU A 114 11.23 9.14 7.10
C LEU A 114 12.01 8.82 8.38
N LEU A 115 12.73 9.82 8.91
CA LEU A 115 13.51 9.65 10.14
C LEU A 115 12.61 9.80 11.35
N VAL A 116 12.34 8.70 12.04
CA VAL A 116 11.51 8.62 13.26
C VAL A 116 12.40 8.42 14.49
N PRO A 117 11.93 8.77 15.71
CA PRO A 117 12.62 8.36 16.93
C PRO A 117 12.88 6.86 16.96
N ASP A 118 14.01 6.45 17.50
CA ASP A 118 14.31 5.04 17.71
C ASP A 118 13.18 4.39 18.54
N ASP A 119 12.91 3.10 18.28
CA ASP A 119 11.82 2.33 18.88
C ASP A 119 10.40 2.82 18.59
N PHE A 120 10.22 3.76 17.65
CA PHE A 120 8.89 4.21 17.21
C PHE A 120 8.00 3.02 16.78
N LYS A 121 6.75 3.03 17.24
CA LYS A 121 5.73 2.02 16.96
C LYS A 121 4.46 2.69 16.46
N ILE A 122 3.89 2.11 15.41
CA ILE A 122 2.58 2.48 14.88
C ILE A 122 1.56 1.52 15.49
N PRO A 123 0.55 2.02 16.23
CA PRO A 123 -0.52 1.19 16.76
C PRO A 123 -1.34 0.59 15.61
N ALA A 124 -1.79 -0.65 15.80
CA ALA A 124 -2.61 -1.35 14.84
C ALA A 124 -4.04 -1.54 15.37
N VAL A 125 -5.04 -1.27 14.53
CA VAL A 125 -6.47 -1.42 14.86
C VAL A 125 -7.27 -1.89 13.66
N VAL A 126 -8.45 -2.46 13.91
CA VAL A 126 -9.42 -2.76 12.86
C VAL A 126 -10.07 -1.46 12.39
N ALA A 127 -10.13 -1.22 11.08
CA ALA A 127 -10.82 -0.07 10.53
C ALA A 127 -12.32 -0.13 10.83
N ASP A 128 -12.86 0.97 11.32
CA ASP A 128 -14.29 1.19 11.46
C ASP A 128 -14.68 2.58 10.95
N GLN A 129 -15.97 2.85 10.85
CA GLN A 129 -16.48 4.11 10.29
C GLN A 129 -16.04 5.35 11.08
N GLU A 130 -15.73 5.23 12.37
CA GLU A 130 -15.38 6.35 13.23
C GLU A 130 -13.87 6.59 13.28
N ASN A 131 -13.08 5.55 13.47
CA ASN A 131 -11.64 5.68 13.69
C ASN A 131 -10.89 6.18 12.44
N ILE A 132 -11.38 5.86 11.25
CA ILE A 132 -10.78 6.28 9.98
C ILE A 132 -11.00 7.77 9.64
N LYS A 133 -12.03 8.41 10.23
CA LYS A 133 -12.43 9.79 9.87
C LYS A 133 -11.31 10.80 10.08
N HIS A 134 -10.43 10.56 11.05
CA HIS A 134 -9.27 11.44 11.33
C HIS A 134 -8.38 11.65 10.10
N TYR A 135 -8.30 10.63 9.24
CA TYR A 135 -7.51 10.58 8.02
C TYR A 135 -8.33 10.82 6.75
N ASN A 136 -9.62 11.17 6.87
CA ASN A 136 -10.56 11.36 5.76
C ASN A 136 -10.77 10.12 4.88
N LEU A 137 -10.51 8.91 5.40
CA LEU A 137 -10.76 7.68 4.64
C LEU A 137 -12.26 7.37 4.62
N GLN A 138 -12.66 6.52 3.69
CA GLN A 138 -14.01 5.94 3.68
C GLN A 138 -13.90 4.42 3.72
N LEU A 139 -14.73 3.80 4.56
CA LEU A 139 -14.88 2.36 4.60
C LEU A 139 -16.21 2.02 3.92
N ILE A 140 -16.15 1.34 2.78
CA ILE A 140 -17.31 1.07 1.94
C ILE A 140 -17.67 -0.38 2.12
N LYS A 141 -18.90 -0.66 2.51
CA LYS A 141 -19.36 -2.03 2.68
C LYS A 141 -19.65 -2.67 1.32
N ASN A 142 -19.43 -3.97 1.22
CA ASN A 142 -19.90 -4.74 0.08
C ASN A 142 -21.39 -4.47 -0.23
N GLY A 143 -21.68 -4.28 -1.51
CA GLY A 143 -22.98 -3.91 -2.05
C GLY A 143 -23.25 -2.41 -2.07
N ASP A 144 -22.48 -1.59 -1.34
CA ASP A 144 -22.62 -0.14 -1.38
C ASP A 144 -21.91 0.46 -2.60
N VAL A 145 -22.38 1.63 -3.01
CA VAL A 145 -21.79 2.39 -4.12
C VAL A 145 -20.58 3.17 -3.62
N LEU A 146 -19.41 2.93 -4.23
CA LEU A 146 -18.19 3.70 -4.07
C LEU A 146 -18.08 4.71 -5.23
N ALA A 147 -18.08 6.00 -4.90
CA ALA A 147 -17.66 7.04 -5.84
C ALA A 147 -16.13 7.17 -5.79
N VAL A 148 -15.46 6.96 -6.92
CA VAL A 148 -14.02 7.11 -7.06
C VAL A 148 -13.74 8.37 -7.83
N GLU A 149 -13.10 9.34 -7.17
CA GLU A 149 -12.64 10.58 -7.78
C GLU A 149 -11.14 10.47 -8.11
N SER A 150 -10.81 10.34 -9.39
CA SER A 150 -9.45 10.37 -9.92
C SER A 150 -9.34 11.45 -11.00
N PRO A 151 -9.21 12.72 -10.62
CA PRO A 151 -9.38 13.84 -11.56
C PRO A 151 -8.29 13.93 -12.63
N GLU A 152 -7.10 13.39 -12.36
CA GLU A 152 -5.90 13.62 -13.17
C GLU A 152 -5.47 12.41 -14.00
N VAL A 153 -5.86 11.20 -13.60
CA VAL A 153 -5.35 9.94 -14.20
C VAL A 153 -6.38 8.83 -14.22
N ASP A 154 -6.25 7.93 -15.20
CA ASP A 154 -6.94 6.64 -15.19
C ASP A 154 -6.31 5.72 -14.14
N LEU A 155 -7.13 4.89 -13.50
CA LEU A 155 -6.67 3.87 -12.55
C LEU A 155 -6.98 2.47 -13.08
N LEU A 156 -6.18 1.52 -12.65
CA LEU A 156 -6.39 0.10 -12.86
C LEU A 156 -6.43 -0.60 -11.51
N MET A 157 -7.46 -1.37 -11.27
CA MET A 157 -7.55 -2.25 -10.11
C MET A 157 -7.03 -3.63 -10.48
N LEU A 158 -5.97 -4.05 -9.80
CA LEU A 158 -5.37 -5.37 -9.93
C LEU A 158 -5.53 -6.14 -8.61
N GLU A 159 -5.63 -7.46 -8.68
CA GLU A 159 -5.50 -8.34 -7.51
C GLU A 159 -4.02 -8.68 -7.32
N TYR A 160 -3.50 -8.47 -6.11
CA TYR A 160 -2.17 -8.92 -5.71
C TYR A 160 -2.24 -9.92 -4.56
N ASP A 161 -1.45 -10.99 -4.63
CA ASP A 161 -1.27 -11.92 -3.52
C ASP A 161 0.00 -11.56 -2.73
N TYR A 162 -0.17 -11.06 -1.50
CA TYR A 162 0.91 -10.84 -0.55
C TYR A 162 1.14 -12.12 0.26
N THR A 163 2.01 -13.00 -0.23
CA THR A 163 2.24 -14.30 0.40
C THR A 163 2.75 -14.17 1.84
N SER A 164 2.63 -15.24 2.65
CA SER A 164 3.08 -15.24 4.05
C SER A 164 4.57 -14.94 4.23
N ILE A 165 5.38 -15.13 3.20
CA ILE A 165 6.82 -14.84 3.22
C ILE A 165 7.15 -13.40 2.82
N TYR A 166 6.19 -12.62 2.29
CA TYR A 166 6.43 -11.29 1.74
C TYR A 166 7.18 -10.37 2.69
N ARG A 167 6.68 -10.26 3.93
CA ARG A 167 7.24 -9.35 4.92
C ARG A 167 8.68 -9.71 5.29
N GLU A 168 8.92 -10.98 5.64
CA GLU A 168 10.20 -11.43 6.19
C GLU A 168 11.27 -11.69 5.12
N GLU A 169 10.84 -12.27 3.99
CA GLU A 169 11.74 -12.69 2.92
C GLU A 169 11.91 -11.64 1.83
N PHE A 170 11.05 -10.61 1.74
CA PHE A 170 11.20 -9.51 0.77
C PHE A 170 11.20 -8.12 1.43
N LEU A 171 10.09 -7.69 2.05
CA LEU A 171 9.91 -6.30 2.52
C LEU A 171 11.03 -5.85 3.44
N MET A 172 11.33 -6.65 4.47
CA MET A 172 12.31 -6.32 5.51
C MET A 172 13.76 -6.66 5.12
N LYS A 173 14.03 -7.04 3.86
CA LYS A 173 15.38 -7.28 3.34
C LYS A 173 15.93 -6.02 2.71
N GLU A 174 17.18 -5.65 3.03
CA GLU A 174 17.84 -4.45 2.48
C GLU A 174 17.85 -4.41 0.95
N HIS A 175 18.08 -5.56 0.30
CA HIS A 175 18.06 -5.68 -1.16
C HIS A 175 16.70 -6.16 -1.71
N GLY A 176 15.67 -6.20 -0.88
CA GLY A 176 14.28 -6.44 -1.25
C GLY A 176 13.49 -5.13 -1.14
N GLY A 177 12.53 -5.07 -0.21
CA GLY A 177 11.74 -3.85 0.04
C GLY A 177 12.49 -2.75 0.78
N GLY A 178 13.59 -3.05 1.48
CA GLY A 178 14.33 -2.04 2.25
C GLY A 178 13.65 -1.60 3.55
N GLY A 179 12.55 -2.24 3.94
CA GLY A 179 11.79 -1.96 5.16
C GLY A 179 10.35 -1.53 4.90
N VAL A 180 9.67 -1.10 5.97
CA VAL A 180 8.33 -0.51 5.86
C VAL A 180 8.47 0.87 5.20
N PHE A 181 7.66 1.11 4.17
CA PHE A 181 7.58 2.39 3.48
C PHE A 181 6.22 3.05 3.69
N VAL A 182 6.19 4.36 3.48
CA VAL A 182 4.97 5.14 3.28
C VAL A 182 5.17 6.07 2.10
N GLU A 183 4.07 6.43 1.45
CA GLU A 183 4.07 7.31 0.30
C GLU A 183 2.82 8.18 0.25
N TYR A 184 2.87 9.20 -0.59
CA TYR A 184 1.70 9.96 -0.98
C TYR A 184 1.83 10.42 -2.43
N HIS A 185 0.69 10.59 -3.08
CA HIS A 185 0.57 11.01 -4.47
C HIS A 185 -0.84 11.57 -4.75
N ASN A 186 -1.01 12.20 -5.91
CA ASN A 186 -2.20 12.98 -6.30
C ASN A 186 -3.41 12.16 -6.81
N PHE A 187 -3.36 10.83 -6.77
CA PHE A 187 -4.49 9.95 -7.10
C PHE A 187 -4.90 9.09 -5.89
N PRO A 188 -6.16 8.62 -5.82
CA PRO A 188 -6.63 7.83 -4.68
C PRO A 188 -6.20 6.36 -4.78
N HIS A 189 -6.18 5.67 -3.64
CA HIS A 189 -6.10 4.21 -3.57
C HIS A 189 -7.40 3.60 -3.09
N ILE A 190 -7.66 2.38 -3.53
CA ILE A 190 -8.73 1.52 -3.03
C ILE A 190 -8.09 0.19 -2.68
N HIS A 191 -8.28 -0.26 -1.44
CA HIS A 191 -7.79 -1.56 -0.97
C HIS A 191 -8.98 -2.43 -0.57
N ILE A 192 -9.03 -3.65 -1.11
CA ILE A 192 -10.15 -4.58 -0.92
C ILE A 192 -9.58 -5.95 -0.54
N PRO A 193 -9.83 -6.46 0.68
CA PRO A 193 -9.55 -7.86 0.99
C PRO A 193 -10.43 -8.77 0.11
N MET A 194 -9.80 -9.65 -0.66
CA MET A 194 -10.49 -10.51 -1.62
C MET A 194 -10.97 -11.83 -1.00
N GLU A 195 -10.41 -12.21 0.15
CA GLU A 195 -10.75 -13.40 0.91
C GLU A 195 -10.80 -13.13 2.42
N GLU A 196 -11.51 -13.97 3.17
CA GLU A 196 -11.66 -13.82 4.62
C GLU A 196 -10.34 -14.04 5.39
N SER A 197 -9.41 -14.80 4.80
CA SER A 197 -8.05 -15.02 5.33
C SER A 197 -7.12 -13.82 5.17
N CYS A 198 -7.51 -12.80 4.39
CA CYS A 198 -6.72 -11.59 4.24
C CYS A 198 -6.45 -10.92 5.58
N GLY A 199 -5.24 -10.40 5.71
CA GLY A 199 -4.76 -9.78 6.93
C GLY A 199 -3.66 -8.76 6.67
N GLY A 200 -2.91 -8.50 7.72
CA GLY A 200 -1.92 -7.43 7.72
C GLY A 200 -2.57 -6.06 7.90
N TYR A 201 -1.80 -5.03 7.60
CA TYR A 201 -2.19 -3.67 7.87
C TYR A 201 -1.81 -2.74 6.72
N ILE A 202 -2.68 -1.77 6.44
CA ILE A 202 -2.31 -0.57 5.69
C ILE A 202 -1.94 0.52 6.68
N VAL A 203 -0.71 1.04 6.57
CA VAL A 203 -0.27 2.20 7.36
C VAL A 203 -0.90 3.45 6.74
N ILE A 204 -1.54 4.28 7.55
CA ILE A 204 -2.10 5.56 7.14
C ILE A 204 -1.48 6.67 7.98
N GLY A 205 -1.06 7.73 7.32
CA GLY A 205 -0.40 8.89 7.89
C GLY A 205 -1.16 10.20 7.64
N LYS A 206 -0.89 11.19 8.49
CA LYS A 206 -1.32 12.59 8.29
C LYS A 206 -0.21 13.53 8.71
N ASN A 207 0.19 14.43 7.82
CA ASN A 207 1.08 15.53 8.17
C ASN A 207 0.28 16.62 8.89
N ASN A 208 0.67 16.94 10.12
CA ASN A 208 0.04 17.95 10.97
C ASN A 208 0.78 19.31 10.95
N GLY A 209 1.81 19.45 10.10
CA GLY A 209 2.73 20.59 10.10
C GLY A 209 3.88 20.43 11.10
N ASP A 210 4.87 21.32 11.02
CA ASP A 210 6.01 21.40 11.95
C ASP A 210 6.71 20.04 12.21
N ASP A 211 6.94 19.28 11.14
CA ASP A 211 7.55 17.94 11.18
C ASP A 211 6.80 16.94 12.07
N THR A 212 5.51 17.16 12.29
CA THR A 212 4.66 16.31 13.14
C THR A 212 3.70 15.50 12.30
N PHE A 213 3.64 14.20 12.55
CA PHE A 213 2.84 13.25 11.79
C PHE A 213 2.00 12.39 12.72
N ASP A 214 0.78 12.08 12.32
CA ASP A 214 -0.03 11.04 12.96
C ASP A 214 0.01 9.76 12.11
N PHE A 215 0.22 8.59 12.73
CA PHE A 215 0.17 7.29 12.05
C PHE A 215 -0.75 6.30 12.76
N THR A 216 -1.46 5.49 11.97
CA THR A 216 -2.24 4.33 12.41
C THR A 216 -2.09 3.22 11.38
N ALA A 217 -1.96 1.97 11.83
CA ALA A 217 -1.97 0.79 10.97
C ALA A 217 -3.37 0.16 11.01
N TYR A 218 -4.08 0.15 9.89
CA TYR A 218 -5.45 -0.35 9.82
C TYR A 218 -5.50 -1.75 9.24
N GLN A 219 -6.15 -2.67 9.94
CA GLN A 219 -6.64 -3.90 9.33
C GLN A 219 -7.97 -3.56 8.63
N ILE A 220 -8.06 -3.87 7.34
CA ILE A 220 -9.31 -3.71 6.59
C ILE A 220 -10.16 -4.96 6.82
N PRO A 221 -11.37 -4.85 7.38
CA PRO A 221 -12.23 -6.01 7.58
C PRO A 221 -12.69 -6.58 6.23
N TYR A 222 -12.69 -7.91 6.10
CA TYR A 222 -13.30 -8.57 4.95
C TYR A 222 -14.78 -8.15 4.78
N GLY A 223 -15.21 -8.00 3.54
CA GLY A 223 -16.53 -7.46 3.21
C GLY A 223 -16.59 -5.93 3.14
N TYR A 224 -15.44 -5.26 3.18
CA TYR A 224 -15.31 -3.81 3.04
C TYR A 224 -14.15 -3.44 2.10
N ALA A 225 -14.29 -2.31 1.41
CA ALA A 225 -13.20 -1.62 0.73
C ALA A 225 -12.77 -0.41 1.57
N LEU A 226 -11.46 -0.13 1.63
CA LEU A 226 -10.94 1.11 2.18
C LEU A 226 -10.56 2.05 1.04
N TYR A 227 -11.29 3.15 0.89
CA TYR A 227 -10.95 4.24 -0.01
C TYR A 227 -10.03 5.23 0.72
N THR A 228 -8.85 5.42 0.13
CA THR A 228 -7.81 6.34 0.59
C THR A 228 -7.75 7.51 -0.40
N PRO A 229 -8.17 8.72 -0.01
CA PRO A 229 -8.15 9.87 -0.91
C PRO A 229 -6.74 10.22 -1.38
N ALA A 230 -6.67 10.90 -2.53
CA ALA A 230 -5.44 11.51 -3.02
C ALA A 230 -4.74 12.36 -1.95
N ASN A 231 -3.40 12.35 -1.98
CA ASN A 231 -2.49 13.04 -1.07
C ASN A 231 -2.55 12.58 0.40
N THR A 232 -3.24 11.47 0.69
CA THR A 232 -3.15 10.81 1.99
C THR A 232 -1.84 10.02 2.06
N ILE A 233 -1.11 10.13 3.17
CA ILE A 233 0.07 9.29 3.40
C ILE A 233 -0.41 7.87 3.66
N HIS A 234 0.12 6.89 2.94
CA HIS A 234 -0.25 5.49 3.11
C HIS A 234 0.91 4.54 2.80
N GLY A 235 0.81 3.29 3.25
CA GLY A 235 1.77 2.23 2.94
C GLY A 235 1.12 0.86 3.09
N ASP A 236 1.14 0.08 2.02
CA ASP A 236 0.45 -1.22 1.89
C ASP A 236 1.41 -2.42 1.96
N GLY A 237 2.71 -2.19 2.14
CA GLY A 237 3.72 -3.24 2.22
C GLY A 237 3.57 -4.20 3.40
N THR A 238 2.64 -4.00 4.33
CA THR A 238 2.38 -4.92 5.45
C THR A 238 1.07 -5.70 5.34
N LEU A 239 0.43 -5.70 4.16
CA LEU A 239 -0.71 -6.56 3.85
C LEU A 239 -0.29 -8.03 3.70
N VAL A 240 -1.24 -8.95 3.91
CA VAL A 240 -1.07 -10.41 3.82
C VAL A 240 -2.29 -11.05 3.15
N GLY A 241 -2.09 -11.85 2.12
CA GLY A 241 -3.14 -12.48 1.31
C GLY A 241 -3.52 -11.65 0.09
N LYS A 242 -4.67 -11.97 -0.53
CA LYS A 242 -5.11 -11.40 -1.81
C LYS A 242 -5.85 -10.07 -1.64
N TYR A 243 -5.30 -8.99 -2.19
CA TYR A 243 -5.91 -7.66 -2.15
C TYR A 243 -6.17 -7.11 -3.55
N GLY A 244 -7.39 -6.62 -3.78
CA GLY A 244 -7.70 -5.74 -4.88
C GLY A 244 -7.15 -4.34 -4.58
N LEU A 245 -6.33 -3.80 -5.49
CA LEU A 245 -5.63 -2.54 -5.32
C LEU A 245 -5.76 -1.67 -6.57
N ALA A 246 -6.34 -0.48 -6.42
CA ALA A 246 -6.42 0.53 -7.48
C ALA A 246 -5.13 1.36 -7.55
N LEU A 247 -4.51 1.39 -8.74
CA LEU A 247 -3.22 2.02 -9.03
C LEU A 247 -3.29 2.87 -10.29
N ALA A 248 -2.49 3.93 -10.36
CA ALA A 248 -2.20 4.63 -11.61
C ALA A 248 -0.85 4.17 -12.18
N ASP A 249 -0.71 4.24 -13.51
CA ASP A 249 0.54 3.89 -14.21
C ASP A 249 1.70 4.79 -13.77
N SER A 250 2.80 4.20 -13.32
CA SER A 250 3.98 4.92 -12.82
C SER A 250 4.65 5.84 -13.84
N GLN A 251 4.37 5.71 -15.14
CA GLN A 251 4.84 6.64 -16.16
C GLN A 251 4.03 7.94 -16.21
N MET A 252 2.83 7.97 -15.62
CA MET A 252 1.89 9.10 -15.65
C MET A 252 1.89 9.93 -14.37
N ILE A 253 2.56 9.46 -13.31
CA ILE A 253 2.51 10.03 -11.96
C ILE A 253 3.88 9.95 -11.28
N SER A 254 4.06 10.75 -10.24
CA SER A 254 5.16 10.58 -9.29
C SER A 254 4.60 10.37 -7.89
N ALA A 255 5.17 9.39 -7.18
CA ALA A 255 4.92 9.19 -5.76
C ALA A 255 6.13 9.68 -4.97
N ASN A 256 5.87 10.31 -3.82
CA ASN A 256 6.92 10.57 -2.84
C ASN A 256 6.94 9.40 -1.87
N THR A 257 7.81 8.42 -2.14
CA THR A 257 7.96 7.20 -1.34
C THR A 257 9.18 7.31 -0.43
N VAL A 258 8.98 7.01 0.85
CA VAL A 258 10.05 7.00 1.87
C VAL A 258 10.04 5.71 2.67
N LEU A 259 11.24 5.20 2.99
CA LEU A 259 11.41 4.13 3.97
C LEU A 259 11.50 4.70 5.37
N ILE A 260 10.93 4.00 6.34
CA ILE A 260 10.97 4.45 7.74
C ILE A 260 12.28 4.00 8.40
N TYR A 261 13.07 4.97 8.86
CA TYR A 261 14.41 4.79 9.39
C TYR A 261 14.52 5.39 10.80
N ASN A 262 15.31 4.77 11.65
CA ASN A 262 15.63 5.29 12.98
C ASN A 262 16.51 6.54 12.84
N LYS A 263 16.13 7.62 13.52
CA LYS A 263 16.79 8.91 13.40
C LYS A 263 18.23 8.92 13.91
N ASN A 264 18.55 8.20 14.99
CA ASN A 264 19.89 8.27 15.56
C ASN A 264 20.87 7.32 14.87
N THR A 265 20.39 6.17 14.39
CA THR A 265 21.23 5.14 13.75
C THR A 265 21.24 5.24 12.24
N GLU A 266 20.28 5.94 11.64
CA GLU A 266 20.07 6.03 10.19
C GLU A 266 19.95 4.66 9.52
N THR A 267 19.35 3.71 10.24
CA THR A 267 19.09 2.36 9.76
C THR A 267 17.59 2.09 9.66
N MET A 268 17.21 1.15 8.80
CA MET A 268 15.85 0.63 8.68
C MET A 268 15.19 0.41 10.06
N ALA A 269 14.03 1.05 10.27
CA ALA A 269 13.26 0.85 11.49
C ALA A 269 12.65 -0.55 11.49
N LYS A 270 12.81 -1.27 12.61
CA LYS A 270 12.31 -2.64 12.77
C LYS A 270 11.12 -2.68 13.73
N ASN A 271 10.24 -3.64 13.53
CA ASN A 271 9.05 -3.88 14.36
C ASN A 271 8.17 -2.63 14.51
N ILE A 272 8.11 -1.78 13.49
CA ILE A 272 7.40 -0.50 13.53
C ILE A 272 5.88 -0.68 13.44
N VAL A 273 5.43 -1.59 12.58
CA VAL A 273 4.07 -2.11 12.54
C VAL A 273 4.08 -3.49 13.19
N PRO A 274 3.09 -3.87 14.03
CA PRO A 274 2.97 -5.22 14.55
C PRO A 274 3.04 -6.29 13.44
N ASP A 275 3.53 -7.48 13.79
CA ASP A 275 3.45 -8.63 12.88
C ASP A 275 1.99 -9.11 12.82
N TRP A 276 1.55 -9.50 11.62
CA TRP A 276 0.24 -10.13 11.47
C TRP A 276 0.29 -11.53 12.09
N PRO A 277 -0.68 -11.92 12.95
CA PRO A 277 -0.72 -13.27 13.48
C PRO A 277 -0.89 -14.25 12.33
N GLN A 278 0.12 -15.09 12.09
CA GLN A 278 -0.03 -16.20 11.14
C GLN A 278 -0.99 -17.22 11.77
N SER A 279 -2.13 -17.42 11.12
CA SER A 279 -3.11 -18.47 11.45
C SER A 279 -2.68 -19.83 10.93
#